data_AF-A0A411X7G5-F1
#
_entry.id   AF-A0A411X7G5-F1
#
_cell.length_a   1.000
_cell.length_b   1.000
_cell.length_c   1.000
_cell.angle_alpha   90.00
_cell.angle_beta   90.00
_cell.angle_gamma   90.00
#
_symmetry.space_group_name_H-M   'P 1'
#
loop_
_entity.id
_entity.type
_entity.pdbx_description
1 polymer ?
#
loop_
_entity_poly.entity_id
_entity_poly.type
_entity_poly.pdbx_seq_one_letter_code
_entity_poly.pdbx_strand_id
1 'polypeptide(L)'
;MAERIKVSLSYAPAPGPDANQVAMPILRALDVDAGTTIGQAIELSGILQEAPEINLVTMPVGIYGKKKTLDTVLQPRDRIEIYRALIADPKDARRRRAKRDSAS
;
A
#
# COMPACT_ATOMS: atom_id res chain seq x y z
N MET A 1 5.44 28.80 -11.90
CA MET A 1 4.44 27.95 -11.21
C MET A 1 4.80 26.52 -11.53
N ALA A 2 4.87 25.64 -10.53
CA ALA A 2 5.08 24.21 -10.79
C ALA A 2 3.84 23.64 -11.48
N GLU A 3 4.05 22.79 -12.49
CA GLU A 3 2.96 22.04 -13.11
C GLU A 3 2.31 21.12 -12.07
N ARG A 4 0.99 20.97 -12.14
CA ARG A 4 0.20 20.19 -11.18
C ARG A 4 -0.43 18.99 -11.87
N ILE A 5 -0.36 17.83 -11.22
CA ILE A 5 -0.94 16.58 -11.72
C ILE A 5 -2.02 16.06 -10.77
N LYS A 6 -3.08 15.51 -11.35
CA LYS A 6 -4.15 14.86 -10.59
C LYS A 6 -3.86 13.38 -10.47
N VAL A 7 -3.85 12.85 -9.25
CA VAL A 7 -3.66 11.44 -8.95
C VAL A 7 -4.73 10.97 -7.97
N SER A 8 -4.79 9.66 -7.71
CA SER A 8 -5.68 9.10 -6.70
C SER A 8 -4.92 8.12 -5.80
N LEU A 9 -5.42 7.93 -4.59
CA LEU A 9 -4.90 6.99 -3.60
C LEU A 9 -6.02 6.06 -3.16
N SER A 10 -5.70 4.78 -3.03
CA SER A 10 -6.60 3.74 -2.55
C SER A 10 -5.92 2.88 -1.49
N TYR A 11 -6.60 2.71 -0.36
CA TYR A 11 -6.24 1.76 0.69
C TYR A 11 -7.49 1.01 1.15
N ALA A 12 -7.40 -0.31 1.23
CA ALA A 12 -8.45 -1.15 1.79
C ALA A 12 -7.93 -1.73 3.13
N PRO A 13 -8.49 -1.30 4.27
CA PRO A 13 -8.09 -1.84 5.58
C PRO A 13 -8.38 -3.34 5.66
N ALA A 14 -7.72 -4.02 6.58
CA ALA A 14 -8.15 -5.37 6.94
C ALA A 14 -9.59 -5.30 7.51
N PRO A 15 -10.45 -6.30 7.22
CA PRO A 15 -11.71 -6.42 7.93
C PRO A 15 -11.44 -6.52 9.44
N GLY A 16 -12.38 -6.04 10.24
CA GLY A 16 -12.29 -6.11 11.69
C GLY A 16 -12.17 -7.55 12.20
N PRO A 17 -12.03 -7.74 13.52
CA PRO A 17 -11.96 -9.08 14.13
C PRO A 17 -13.21 -9.93 13.84
N ASP A 18 -14.34 -9.29 13.50
CA ASP A 18 -15.53 -9.94 12.96
C ASP A 18 -15.42 -10.04 11.44
N ALA A 19 -15.39 -11.27 10.92
CA ALA A 19 -15.32 -11.56 9.48
C ALA A 19 -16.52 -11.03 8.68
N ASN A 20 -17.65 -10.72 9.35
CA ASN A 20 -18.81 -10.09 8.73
C ASN A 20 -18.70 -8.55 8.66
N GLN A 21 -17.65 -7.96 9.25
CA GLN A 21 -17.45 -6.53 9.27
C GLN A 21 -16.53 -6.09 8.12
N VAL A 22 -17.15 -5.54 7.08
CA VAL A 22 -16.42 -5.03 5.91
C VAL A 22 -15.88 -3.64 6.24
N ALA A 23 -14.55 -3.49 6.24
CA ALA A 23 -13.92 -2.18 6.32
C ALA A 23 -14.10 -1.45 4.99
N MET A 24 -14.54 -0.18 5.04
CA MET A 24 -14.70 0.64 3.84
C MET A 24 -13.32 1.05 3.31
N PRO A 25 -13.09 0.99 1.99
CA PRO A 25 -11.84 1.46 1.42
C PRO A 25 -11.74 2.99 1.54
N ILE A 26 -10.54 3.46 1.84
CA ILE A 26 -10.19 4.88 1.83
C ILE A 26 -9.75 5.24 0.41
N LEU A 27 -10.48 6.16 -0.22
CA LEU A 27 -10.18 6.69 -1.54
C LEU A 27 -9.95 8.20 -1.43
N ARG A 28 -8.83 8.69 -1.99
CA ARG A 28 -8.58 10.14 -2.09
C ARG A 28 -8.17 10.54 -3.49
N ALA A 29 -8.69 11.67 -3.95
CA ALA A 29 -8.13 12.40 -5.07
C ALA A 29 -7.10 13.40 -4.53
N LEU A 30 -5.94 13.48 -5.17
CA LEU A 30 -4.88 14.41 -4.82
C LEU A 30 -4.53 15.24 -6.04
N ASP A 31 -4.29 16.51 -5.78
CA ASP A 31 -3.63 17.41 -6.72
C ASP A 31 -2.23 17.61 -6.13
N VAL A 32 -1.17 17.31 -6.88
CA VAL A 32 0.23 17.36 -6.41
C VAL A 32 1.13 17.98 -7.47
N ASP A 33 2.32 18.42 -7.08
CA ASP A 33 3.29 18.97 -8.03
C ASP A 33 3.81 17.86 -8.95
N ALA A 34 4.01 18.17 -10.22
CA ALA A 34 4.70 17.28 -11.16
C ALA A 34 6.09 16.95 -10.61
N GLY A 35 6.46 15.67 -10.61
CA GLY A 35 7.69 15.18 -9.97
C GLY A 35 7.48 14.58 -8.58
N THR A 36 6.29 14.73 -7.98
CA THR A 36 5.95 14.10 -6.69
C THR A 36 6.07 12.57 -6.79
N THR A 37 6.70 11.94 -5.81
CA THR A 37 6.83 10.48 -5.73
C THR A 37 5.63 9.83 -5.04
N ILE A 38 5.50 8.51 -5.15
CA ILE A 38 4.48 7.74 -4.41
C ILE A 38 4.55 8.03 -2.91
N GLY A 39 5.76 7.98 -2.31
CA GLY A 39 5.94 8.22 -0.88
C GLY A 39 5.47 9.60 -0.45
N GLN A 40 5.89 10.63 -1.18
CA GLN A 40 5.48 12.01 -0.91
C GLN A 40 3.96 12.20 -1.04
N ALA A 41 3.32 11.61 -2.07
CA ALA A 41 1.88 11.69 -2.21
C ALA A 41 1.12 10.97 -1.09
N ILE A 42 1.64 9.84 -0.58
CA ILE A 42 1.05 9.16 0.57
C ILE A 42 1.14 10.05 1.82
N GLU A 43 2.27 10.69 2.08
CA GLU A 43 2.42 11.65 3.18
C GLU A 43 1.48 12.85 3.04
N LEU A 44 1.45 13.48 1.87
CA LEU A 44 0.58 14.62 1.56
C LEU A 44 -0.92 14.27 1.66
N SER A 45 -1.28 13.00 1.44
CA SER A 45 -2.67 12.55 1.53
C SER A 45 -3.21 12.55 2.96
N GLY A 46 -2.36 12.58 3.99
CA GLY A 46 -2.78 12.45 5.39
C GLY A 46 -3.32 11.06 5.76
N ILE A 47 -3.19 10.05 4.89
CA ILE A 47 -3.73 8.71 5.17
C ILE A 47 -3.00 8.01 6.31
N LEU A 48 -1.71 8.32 6.54
CA LEU A 48 -0.94 7.70 7.62
C LEU A 48 -1.47 8.10 9.01
N GLN A 49 -2.15 9.25 9.11
CA GLN A 49 -2.82 9.71 10.32
C GLN A 49 -4.21 9.09 10.49
N GLU A 50 -4.91 8.84 9.38
CA GLU A 50 -6.25 8.22 9.37
C GLU A 50 -6.21 6.70 9.55
N ALA A 51 -5.16 6.05 9.04
CA ALA A 51 -4.92 4.62 9.11
C ALA A 51 -3.51 4.35 9.69
N PRO A 52 -3.33 4.47 11.02
CA PRO A 52 -2.04 4.32 11.68
C PRO A 52 -1.46 2.88 11.59
N GLU A 53 -2.26 1.91 11.16
CA GLU A 53 -1.82 0.55 10.85
C GLU A 53 -0.98 0.45 9.56
N ILE A 54 -1.00 1.48 8.71
CA ILE A 54 -0.19 1.50 7.49
C ILE A 54 1.29 1.60 7.85
N ASN A 55 2.06 0.58 7.47
CA ASN A 55 3.51 0.57 7.60
C ASN A 55 4.19 0.41 6.23
N LEU A 56 4.65 1.52 5.65
CA LEU A 56 5.26 1.57 4.32
C LEU A 56 6.58 0.79 4.19
N VAL A 57 7.19 0.36 5.29
CA VAL A 57 8.37 -0.52 5.27
C VAL A 57 7.98 -1.97 4.93
N THR A 58 6.79 -2.39 5.37
CA THR A 58 6.34 -3.79 5.28
C THR A 58 5.20 -3.99 4.29
N MET A 59 4.46 -2.93 4.00
CA MET A 59 3.29 -2.92 3.12
C MET A 59 3.72 -2.44 1.72
N PRO A 60 3.64 -3.31 0.69
CA PRO A 60 4.00 -2.91 -0.65
C PRO A 60 3.06 -1.83 -1.20
N VAL A 61 3.58 -0.99 -2.09
CA VAL A 61 2.79 -0.01 -2.84
C VAL A 61 2.82 -0.33 -4.32
N GLY A 62 1.86 0.19 -5.07
CA GLY A 62 1.78 0.00 -6.50
C GLY A 62 0.96 1.04 -7.22
N ILE A 63 0.97 0.94 -8.54
CA ILE A 63 0.12 1.71 -9.45
C ILE A 63 -0.56 0.71 -10.39
N TYR A 64 -1.89 0.74 -10.44
CA TYR A 64 -2.71 -0.11 -11.30
C TYR A 64 -2.34 -1.61 -11.23
N GLY A 65 -2.28 -2.16 -10.02
CA GLY A 65 -1.95 -3.58 -9.79
C GLY A 65 -0.47 -3.96 -9.96
N LYS A 66 0.40 -3.00 -10.32
CA LYS A 66 1.84 -3.23 -10.48
C LYS A 66 2.59 -2.67 -9.28
N LYS A 67 3.37 -3.51 -8.59
CA LYS A 67 4.24 -3.08 -7.48
C LYS A 67 5.24 -2.03 -7.94
N LYS A 68 5.44 -1.00 -7.11
CA LYS A 68 6.36 0.12 -7.33
C LYS A 68 7.11 0.45 -6.04
N THR A 69 8.16 1.25 -6.16
CA THR A 69 8.90 1.78 -5.01
C THR A 69 8.31 3.12 -4.58
N LEU A 70 8.54 3.51 -3.33
CA LEU A 70 8.11 4.81 -2.82
C LEU A 70 8.73 5.99 -3.61
N ASP A 71 9.90 5.79 -4.21
CA ASP A 71 10.61 6.77 -5.03
C ASP A 71 10.07 6.91 -6.46
N THR A 72 9.07 6.11 -6.85
CA THR A 72 8.49 6.20 -8.19
C THR A 72 7.80 7.55 -8.37
N VAL A 73 8.24 8.33 -9.37
CA VAL A 73 7.62 9.61 -9.75
C VAL A 73 6.26 9.36 -10.39
N LEU A 74 5.24 10.07 -9.90
CA LEU A 74 3.86 9.95 -10.35
C LEU A 74 3.64 10.62 -11.71
N GLN A 75 2.73 10.02 -12.48
CA GLN A 75 2.21 10.57 -13.73
C GLN A 75 0.76 11.01 -13.56
N PRO A 76 0.26 11.92 -14.42
CA PRO A 76 -1.14 12.29 -14.41
C PRO A 76 -2.05 11.06 -14.45
N ARG A 77 -3.05 11.07 -13.56
CA ARG A 77 -4.08 10.04 -13.37
C ARG A 77 -3.57 8.73 -12.79
N ASP A 78 -2.36 8.66 -12.25
CA ASP A 78 -1.95 7.46 -11.51
C ASP A 78 -2.86 7.21 -10.31
N ARG A 79 -3.12 5.93 -10.05
CA ARG A 79 -3.76 5.49 -8.80
C ARG A 79 -2.75 4.74 -7.96
N ILE A 80 -2.37 5.35 -6.85
CA ILE A 80 -1.54 4.77 -5.82
C ILE A 80 -2.37 3.76 -5.04
N GLU A 81 -1.85 2.56 -4.90
CA GLU A 81 -2.48 1.45 -4.17
C GLU A 81 -1.54 1.05 -3.03
N ILE A 82 -2.05 1.10 -1.79
CA ILE A 82 -1.33 0.59 -0.61
C ILE A 82 -1.85 -0.82 -0.32
N TYR A 83 -0.99 -1.82 -0.49
CA TYR A 83 -1.35 -3.22 -0.30
C TYR A 83 -1.20 -3.65 1.17
N ARG A 84 -2.00 -4.62 1.58
CA ARG A 84 -1.87 -5.25 2.91
C ARG A 84 -0.56 -6.01 3.01
N ALA A 85 0.03 -6.01 4.21
CA ALA A 85 1.17 -6.87 4.51
C ALA A 85 0.78 -8.33 4.23
N LEU A 86 1.65 -9.07 3.56
CA LEU A 86 1.48 -10.51 3.47
C LEU A 86 1.65 -11.04 4.89
N ILE A 87 0.62 -11.72 5.42
CA ILE A 87 0.71 -12.46 6.69
C ILE A 87 1.63 -13.66 6.45
N ALA A 88 2.92 -13.38 6.38
CA ALA A 88 3.97 -14.37 6.47
C ALA A 88 4.72 -14.00 7.74
N ASP A 89 4.26 -14.55 8.87
CA ASP A 89 5.10 -14.61 10.05
C ASP A 89 6.44 -15.22 9.60
N PRO A 90 7.58 -14.49 9.72
CA PRO A 90 8.89 -14.98 9.33
C PRO A 90 9.23 -16.30 10.05
N LYS A 91 8.64 -16.55 11.23
CA LYS A 91 8.78 -17.81 11.98
C LYS A 91 8.06 -18.98 11.32
N ASP A 92 6.90 -18.76 10.70
CA ASP A 92 6.11 -19.84 10.08
C ASP A 92 6.61 -20.22 8.68
N ALA A 93 7.16 -19.27 7.91
CA ALA A 93 7.78 -19.57 6.62
C ALA A 93 9.00 -20.49 6.76
N ARG A 94 9.79 -20.30 7.83
CA ARG A 94 10.94 -21.16 8.15
C ARG A 94 10.50 -22.55 8.60
N ARG A 95 9.42 -22.65 9.39
CA ARG A 95 8.86 -23.92 9.87
C ARG A 95 8.21 -24.75 8.75
N ARG A 96 7.58 -24.10 7.75
CA ARG A 96 6.94 -24.79 6.62
C ARG A 96 7.93 -25.35 5.58
N ARG A 97 9.12 -24.75 5.41
CA ARG A 97 10.17 -25.29 4.52
C ARG A 97 10.86 -26.53 5.10
N ALA A 98 11.09 -26.57 6.41
CA ALA A 98 11.73 -27.71 7.07
C ALA A 98 10.88 -29.01 7.07
N LYS A 99 9.58 -28.92 6.74
CA LYS A 99 8.68 -30.08 6.64
C LYS A 99 8.55 -30.67 5.22
N ARG A 100 9.18 -30.08 4.20
CA ARG A 100 9.15 -30.63 2.82
C ARG A 100 10.38 -31.44 2.43
N ASP A 101 11.45 -31.41 3.24
CA ASP A 101 12.67 -32.20 2.97
C ASP A 101 12.78 -33.45 3.86
N SER A 102 11.67 -33.94 4.42
CA SER A 102 11.61 -35.19 5.19
C SER A 102 10.36 -36.05 4.90
N ALA A 103 9.90 -36.04 3.66
CA ALA A 103 9.01 -37.07 3.11
C ALA A 103 9.02 -37.01 1.58
N SER A 104 10.02 -37.65 0.96
CA SER A 104 10.01 -38.45 -0.28
C SER A 104 11.44 -38.63 -0.76
#